data_AF-A0A7K7VR04-F1
#
_entry.id   AF-A0A7K7VR04-F1
#
_cell.length_a   1.000
_cell.length_b   1.000
_cell.length_c   1.000
_cell.angle_alpha   90.00
_cell.angle_beta   90.00
_cell.angle_gamma   90.00
#
_symmetry.space_group_name_H-M   'P 1'
#
loop_
_entity.id
_entity.type
_entity.pdbx_description
1 polymer ?
#
loop_
_entity_poly.entity_id
_entity_poly.type
_entity_poly.pdbx_seq_one_letter_code
_entity_poly.pdbx_strand_id
1 'polypeptide(L)'
;CLQVQRGSQPCAAELCAVRGLFSASPLALSKLRVPHVKALSRVLFLTPRLPALLLRHRLRSHVLEIQQLDRALVRLGPRELSEEELRAACYLRGLNSTHLSAGECRAWLEQWLGLSCRLQASEVSLLANSLVLLSLNYTRAR
;
A
#
# COMPACT_ATOMS: atom_id res chain seq x y z
N CYS A 1 14.76 -10.25 -3.43
CA CYS A 1 14.52 -9.71 -4.78
C CYS A 1 14.39 -10.78 -5.86
N LEU A 2 15.19 -11.86 -5.86
CA LEU A 2 15.13 -12.92 -6.87
C LEU A 2 13.74 -13.52 -7.11
N GLN A 3 12.96 -13.74 -6.04
CA GLN A 3 11.57 -14.24 -6.16
C GLN A 3 10.68 -13.25 -6.90
N VAL A 4 10.67 -11.98 -6.49
CA VAL A 4 9.93 -10.91 -7.19
C VAL A 4 10.38 -10.75 -8.65
N GLN A 5 11.70 -10.85 -8.92
CA GLN A 5 12.25 -10.80 -10.28
C GLN A 5 11.84 -12.00 -11.14
N ARG A 6 11.55 -13.15 -10.52
CA ARG A 6 11.01 -14.35 -11.18
C ARG A 6 9.48 -14.32 -11.32
N GLY A 7 8.84 -13.21 -10.96
CA GLY A 7 7.39 -13.04 -11.02
C GLY A 7 6.64 -13.55 -9.79
N SER A 8 7.34 -14.00 -8.74
CA SER A 8 6.69 -14.39 -7.49
C SER A 8 6.17 -13.15 -6.77
N GLN A 9 4.97 -13.31 -6.24
CA GLN A 9 4.19 -12.23 -5.69
C GLN A 9 4.26 -12.24 -4.16
N PRO A 10 4.77 -11.17 -3.54
CA PRO A 10 5.05 -11.19 -2.12
C PRO A 10 3.76 -11.18 -1.32
N CYS A 11 3.64 -12.06 -0.33
CA CYS A 11 2.54 -12.02 0.63
C CYS A 11 2.85 -11.05 1.79
N ALA A 12 1.83 -10.71 2.58
CA ALA A 12 1.96 -9.81 3.73
C ALA A 12 3.03 -10.26 4.74
N ALA A 13 3.21 -11.57 4.93
CA ALA A 13 4.20 -12.12 5.84
C ALA A 13 5.65 -11.87 5.36
N GLU A 14 5.91 -12.05 4.07
CA GLU A 14 7.22 -11.81 3.46
C GLU A 14 7.57 -10.31 3.48
N LEU A 15 6.59 -9.44 3.23
CA LEU A 15 6.77 -7.99 3.35
C LEU A 15 7.08 -7.59 4.80
N CYS A 16 6.38 -8.17 5.78
CA CYS A 16 6.68 -7.95 7.20
C CYS A 16 8.09 -8.41 7.58
N ALA A 17 8.63 -9.47 6.97
CA ALA A 17 9.97 -9.96 7.27
C ALA A 17 11.07 -8.97 6.87
N VAL A 18 10.82 -8.13 5.84
CA VAL A 18 11.80 -7.15 5.33
C VAL A 18 11.60 -5.73 5.87
N ARG A 19 10.68 -5.51 6.81
CA ARG A 19 10.29 -4.18 7.32
C ARG A 19 11.45 -3.33 7.83
N GLY A 20 12.46 -3.95 8.44
CA GLY A 20 13.64 -3.25 8.95
C GLY A 20 14.41 -2.50 7.86
N LEU A 21 14.42 -3.03 6.63
CA LEU A 21 15.12 -2.42 5.49
C LEU A 21 14.51 -1.07 5.09
N PHE A 22 13.22 -0.85 5.39
CA PHE A 22 12.45 0.34 5.01
C PHE A 22 12.41 1.41 6.10
N SER A 23 12.91 1.12 7.30
CA SER A 23 12.99 2.08 8.40
C SER A 23 14.19 3.04 8.25
N ALA A 24 15.24 2.61 7.56
CA ALA A 24 16.49 3.35 7.39
C ALA A 24 17.01 3.31 5.95
N SER A 25 18.21 3.83 5.72
CA SER A 25 18.87 3.74 4.42
C SER A 25 19.04 2.27 3.99
N PRO A 26 18.84 1.92 2.71
CA PRO A 26 18.55 2.80 1.57
C PRO A 26 17.06 2.98 1.25
N LEU A 27 16.15 2.25 1.89
CA LEU A 27 14.74 2.20 1.48
C LEU A 27 13.81 3.09 2.31
N ALA A 28 14.33 3.84 3.28
CA ALA A 28 13.57 4.86 3.99
C ALA A 28 12.97 5.88 3.01
N LEU A 29 11.77 6.38 3.31
CA LEU A 29 11.03 7.31 2.46
C LEU A 29 11.84 8.58 2.14
N SER A 30 12.66 9.04 3.09
CA SER A 30 13.57 10.18 2.94
C SER A 30 14.72 9.92 1.96
N LYS A 31 15.09 8.66 1.73
CA LYS A 31 16.20 8.22 0.87
C LYS A 31 15.74 7.80 -0.53
N LEU A 32 14.43 7.57 -0.73
CA LEU A 32 13.89 7.25 -2.04
C LEU A 32 14.15 8.36 -3.06
N ARG A 33 14.47 7.98 -4.29
CA ARG A 33 14.64 8.92 -5.42
C ARG A 33 13.31 9.63 -5.70
N VAL A 34 13.37 10.90 -6.11
CA VAL A 34 12.18 11.73 -6.36
C VAL A 34 11.21 11.09 -7.37
N PRO A 35 11.66 10.49 -8.49
CA PRO A 35 10.74 9.80 -9.42
C PRO A 35 9.93 8.69 -8.75
N HIS A 36 10.54 7.94 -7.82
CA HIS A 36 9.88 6.87 -7.06
C HIS A 36 8.79 7.43 -6.15
N VAL A 37 9.09 8.50 -5.41
CA VAL A 37 8.12 9.19 -4.56
C VAL A 37 6.95 9.73 -5.39
N LYS A 38 7.22 10.29 -6.58
CA LYS A 38 6.18 10.74 -7.52
C LYS A 38 5.30 9.59 -8.02
N ALA A 39 5.89 8.41 -8.28
CA ALA A 39 5.13 7.23 -8.68
C ALA A 39 4.18 6.78 -7.57
N LEU A 40 4.69 6.61 -6.34
CA LEU A 40 3.88 6.25 -5.17
C LEU A 40 2.78 7.29 -4.89
N SER A 41 3.08 8.57 -5.06
CA SER A 41 2.10 9.65 -4.89
C SER A 41 0.91 9.52 -5.84
N ARG A 42 1.14 9.11 -7.10
CA ARG A 42 0.06 8.93 -8.09
C ARG A 42 -0.85 7.75 -7.75
N VAL A 43 -0.29 6.67 -7.19
CA VAL A 43 -1.08 5.49 -6.75
C VAL A 43 -2.14 5.91 -5.72
N LEU A 44 -1.84 6.89 -4.88
CA LEU A 44 -2.74 7.44 -3.87
C LEU A 44 -3.41 8.75 -4.31
N PHE A 45 -3.50 8.99 -5.62
CA PHE A 45 -4.17 10.16 -6.20
C PHE A 45 -3.64 11.52 -5.70
N LEU A 46 -2.40 11.56 -5.18
CA LEU A 46 -1.76 12.80 -4.72
C LEU A 46 -1.09 13.53 -5.90
N THR A 47 -1.16 14.86 -5.88
CA THR A 47 -0.53 15.71 -6.90
C THR A 47 1.02 15.62 -6.82
N PRO A 48 1.72 15.12 -7.85
CA PRO A 48 3.17 14.89 -7.82
C PRO A 48 4.01 16.12 -8.22
N ARG A 49 3.40 17.31 -8.24
CA ARG A 49 4.02 18.57 -8.69
C ARG A 49 4.70 19.35 -7.56
N LEU A 50 4.58 18.89 -6.33
CA LEU A 50 5.20 19.52 -5.16
C LEU A 50 6.74 19.34 -5.15
N PRO A 51 7.48 20.29 -4.55
CA PRO A 51 8.88 20.11 -4.21
C PRO A 51 9.14 18.81 -3.45
N ALA A 52 10.32 18.22 -3.63
CA ALA A 52 10.59 16.85 -3.20
C ALA A 52 10.43 16.60 -1.69
N LEU A 53 10.74 17.59 -0.84
CA LEU A 53 10.54 17.48 0.61
C LEU A 53 9.05 17.50 0.99
N LEU A 54 8.29 18.45 0.43
CA LEU A 54 6.85 18.57 0.65
C LEU A 54 6.09 17.36 0.10
N LEU A 55 6.50 16.84 -1.05
CA LEU A 55 5.90 15.65 -1.63
C LEU A 55 6.09 14.42 -0.73
N ARG A 56 7.29 14.24 -0.17
CA ARG A 56 7.56 13.14 0.79
C ARG A 56 6.75 13.31 2.07
N HIS A 57 6.66 14.53 2.60
CA HIS A 57 5.84 14.81 3.77
C HIS A 57 4.37 14.49 3.51
N ARG A 58 3.80 14.98 2.40
CA ARG A 58 2.42 14.72 2.00
C ARG A 58 2.13 13.23 1.83
N LEU A 59 3.03 12.51 1.14
CA LEU A 59 2.91 11.06 0.97
C LEU A 59 2.96 10.34 2.32
N ARG A 60 3.89 10.71 3.21
CA ARG A 60 3.98 10.14 4.57
C ARG A 60 2.69 10.34 5.34
N SER A 61 2.21 11.58 5.42
CA SER A 61 1.01 11.90 6.21
C SER A 61 -0.21 11.15 5.69
N HIS A 62 -0.40 11.11 4.37
CA HIS A 62 -1.54 10.41 3.78
C HIS A 62 -1.48 8.89 3.96
N VAL A 63 -0.30 8.28 3.82
CA VAL A 63 -0.14 6.83 4.08
C VAL A 63 -0.42 6.49 5.55
N LEU A 64 -0.01 7.35 6.49
CA LEU A 64 -0.31 7.15 7.91
C LEU A 64 -1.79 7.36 8.23
N GLU A 65 -2.47 8.28 7.54
CA GLU A 65 -3.92 8.47 7.63
C GLU A 65 -4.66 7.20 7.18
N ILE A 66 -4.30 6.64 6.01
CA ILE A 66 -4.82 5.35 5.54
C ILE A 66 -4.58 4.25 6.59
N GLN A 67 -3.40 4.21 7.21
CA GLN A 67 -3.10 3.24 8.25
C GLN A 67 -4.01 3.39 9.48
N GLN A 68 -4.38 4.61 9.88
CA GLN A 68 -5.34 4.80 10.97
C GLN A 68 -6.75 4.37 10.55
N LEU A 69 -7.15 4.65 9.31
CA LEU A 69 -8.41 4.18 8.75
C LEU A 69 -8.45 2.65 8.71
N ASP A 70 -7.34 1.98 8.37
CA ASP A 70 -7.22 0.52 8.40
C ASP A 70 -7.44 -0.05 9.81
N ARG A 71 -6.82 0.56 10.82
CA ARG A 71 -7.00 0.15 12.21
C ARG A 71 -8.45 0.34 12.68
N ALA A 72 -9.11 1.40 12.24
CA ALA A 72 -10.53 1.60 12.50
C ALA A 72 -11.38 0.54 11.80
N LEU A 73 -11.09 0.26 10.53
CA LEU A 73 -11.80 -0.72 9.72
C LEU A 73 -11.71 -2.14 10.31
N VAL A 74 -10.54 -2.54 10.81
CA VAL A 74 -10.37 -3.83 11.49
C VAL A 74 -11.23 -3.92 12.76
N ARG A 75 -11.34 -2.82 13.52
CA ARG A 75 -12.20 -2.80 14.72
C ARG A 75 -13.70 -2.87 14.39
N LEU A 76 -14.11 -2.27 13.29
CA LEU A 76 -15.51 -2.25 12.84
C LEU A 76 -15.93 -3.55 12.13
N GLY A 77 -14.98 -4.36 11.67
CA GLY A 77 -15.28 -5.64 11.02
C GLY A 77 -15.30 -5.52 9.49
N PRO A 78 -14.21 -5.84 8.77
CA PRO A 78 -14.16 -5.75 7.31
C PRO A 78 -15.12 -6.72 6.60
N ARG A 79 -15.67 -7.72 7.32
CA ARG A 79 -16.68 -8.65 6.81
C ARG A 79 -18.05 -8.01 6.63
N GLU A 80 -18.32 -6.92 7.33
CA GLU A 80 -19.61 -6.22 7.32
C GLU A 80 -19.74 -5.25 6.15
N LEU A 81 -18.65 -4.99 5.42
CA LEU A 81 -18.67 -4.14 4.24
C LEU A 81 -19.55 -4.73 3.14
N SER A 82 -20.47 -3.90 2.64
CA SER A 82 -21.14 -4.13 1.36
C SER A 82 -20.13 -4.21 0.22
N GLU A 83 -20.56 -4.72 -0.94
CA GLU A 83 -19.69 -4.83 -2.11
C GLU A 83 -19.20 -3.45 -2.61
N GLU A 84 -20.04 -2.42 -2.48
CA GLU A 84 -19.72 -1.04 -2.83
C GLU A 84 -18.65 -0.46 -1.90
N GLU A 85 -18.84 -0.62 -0.58
CA GLU A 85 -17.87 -0.17 0.42
C GLU A 85 -16.54 -0.93 0.32
N LEU A 86 -16.59 -2.23 0.01
CA LEU A 86 -15.41 -3.04 -0.23
C LEU A 86 -14.60 -2.49 -1.42
N ARG A 87 -15.26 -2.20 -2.55
CA ARG A 87 -14.60 -1.60 -3.72
C ARG A 87 -14.05 -0.22 -3.40
N ALA A 88 -14.80 0.62 -2.69
CA ALA A 88 -14.36 1.94 -2.28
C ALA A 88 -13.13 1.86 -1.34
N ALA A 89 -13.12 0.90 -0.41
CA ALA A 89 -11.99 0.67 0.49
C ALA A 89 -10.74 0.25 -0.30
N CYS A 90 -10.86 -0.66 -1.26
CA CYS A 90 -9.76 -1.04 -2.14
C CYS A 90 -9.25 0.15 -2.97
N TYR A 91 -10.17 0.90 -3.59
CA TYR A 91 -9.85 2.04 -4.45
C TYR A 91 -9.13 3.16 -3.69
N LEU A 92 -9.57 3.49 -2.47
CA LEU A 92 -8.92 4.48 -1.61
C LEU A 92 -7.43 4.17 -1.37
N ARG A 93 -7.08 2.89 -1.40
CA ARG A 93 -5.72 2.39 -1.21
C ARG A 93 -5.00 2.13 -2.56
N GLY A 94 -5.50 2.73 -3.64
CA GLY A 94 -4.86 2.70 -4.96
C GLY A 94 -5.03 1.40 -5.74
N LEU A 95 -5.87 0.47 -5.29
CA LEU A 95 -6.20 -0.72 -6.08
C LEU A 95 -7.23 -0.34 -7.16
N ASN A 96 -6.92 -0.66 -8.42
CA ASN A 96 -7.92 -0.58 -9.48
C ASN A 96 -8.83 -1.82 -9.45
N SER A 97 -10.01 -1.69 -8.85
CA SER A 97 -10.97 -2.78 -8.69
C SER A 97 -11.93 -2.97 -9.87
N THR A 98 -11.82 -2.21 -10.97
CA THR A 98 -12.81 -2.23 -12.07
C THR A 98 -13.00 -3.61 -12.71
N HIS A 99 -11.96 -4.44 -12.70
CA HIS A 99 -11.97 -5.78 -13.31
C HIS A 99 -11.83 -6.91 -12.27
N LEU A 100 -11.96 -6.57 -10.99
CA LEU A 100 -11.84 -7.53 -9.89
C LEU A 100 -13.22 -7.95 -9.41
N SER A 101 -13.38 -9.25 -9.14
CA SER A 101 -14.51 -9.78 -8.41
C SER A 101 -14.52 -9.27 -6.97
N ALA A 102 -15.69 -9.32 -6.32
CA ALA A 102 -15.81 -8.99 -4.90
C ALA A 102 -14.90 -9.88 -4.03
N GLY A 103 -14.75 -11.16 -4.39
CA GLY A 103 -13.84 -12.09 -3.72
C GLY A 103 -12.37 -11.67 -3.82
N GLU A 104 -11.92 -11.27 -5.01
CA GLU A 104 -10.55 -10.76 -5.22
C GLU A 104 -10.31 -9.46 -4.43
N CYS A 105 -11.27 -8.52 -4.43
CA CYS A 105 -11.19 -7.30 -3.63
C CYS A 105 -11.10 -7.61 -2.13
N ARG A 106 -11.89 -8.56 -1.64
CA ARG A 106 -11.88 -8.98 -0.24
C ARG A 106 -10.55 -9.61 0.14
N ALA A 107 -10.04 -10.54 -0.67
CA ALA A 107 -8.75 -11.17 -0.44
C ALA A 107 -7.60 -10.14 -0.41
N TRP A 108 -7.61 -9.20 -1.35
CA TRP A 108 -6.62 -8.11 -1.36
C TRP A 108 -6.72 -7.24 -0.10
N LEU A 109 -7.94 -6.84 0.29
CA LEU A 109 -8.15 -5.98 1.47
C LEU A 109 -7.72 -6.68 2.75
N GLU A 110 -8.01 -7.96 2.90
CA GLU A 110 -7.58 -8.76 4.07
C GLU A 110 -6.05 -8.83 4.15
N GLN A 111 -5.36 -9.07 3.02
CA GLN A 111 -3.89 -9.06 2.97
C GLN A 111 -3.32 -7.68 3.31
N TRP A 112 -3.92 -6.62 2.75
CA TRP A 112 -3.55 -5.24 3.02
C TRP A 112 -3.68 -4.91 4.51
N LEU A 113 -4.84 -5.16 5.11
CA LEU A 113 -5.11 -4.87 6.53
C LEU A 113 -4.19 -5.69 7.45
N GLY A 114 -3.94 -6.95 7.10
CA GLY A 114 -3.00 -7.81 7.81
C GLY A 114 -1.57 -7.28 7.80
N LEU A 115 -1.17 -6.52 6.78
CA LEU A 115 0.13 -5.85 6.71
C LEU A 115 0.09 -4.47 7.40
N SER A 116 -0.82 -3.60 6.97
CA SER A 116 -0.83 -2.19 7.35
C SER A 116 -1.01 -1.99 8.85
N CYS A 117 -1.82 -2.81 9.51
CA CYS A 117 -2.04 -2.72 10.95
C CYS A 117 -0.83 -3.15 11.77
N ARG A 118 0.09 -3.95 11.20
CA ARG A 118 1.30 -4.46 11.88
C ARG A 118 2.51 -3.55 11.76
N LEU A 119 2.53 -2.68 10.74
CA LEU A 119 3.67 -1.79 10.50
C LEU A 119 3.65 -0.57 11.43
N GLN A 120 4.83 -0.07 11.74
CA GLN A 120 5.04 1.14 12.52
C GLN A 120 5.17 2.38 11.62
N ALA A 121 5.06 3.57 12.21
CA ALA A 121 5.21 4.83 11.46
C ALA A 121 6.64 5.06 10.91
N SER A 122 7.65 4.42 11.50
CA SER A 122 9.01 4.35 10.97
C SER A 122 9.08 3.56 9.65
N GLU A 123 8.18 2.60 9.46
CA GLU A 123 8.13 1.67 8.32
C GLU A 123 7.19 2.17 7.21
N VAL A 124 6.78 3.44 7.24
CA VAL A 124 5.85 4.04 6.26
C VAL A 124 6.29 3.86 4.81
N SER A 125 7.61 3.75 4.58
CA SER A 125 8.14 3.50 3.25
C SER A 125 7.71 2.14 2.74
N LEU A 126 7.78 1.09 3.59
CA LEU A 126 7.29 -0.23 3.22
C LEU A 126 5.79 -0.17 2.95
N LEU A 127 5.02 0.50 3.81
CA LEU A 127 3.57 0.61 3.63
C LEU A 127 3.21 1.26 2.28
N ALA A 128 3.88 2.36 1.93
CA ALA A 128 3.67 3.04 0.65
C ALA A 128 4.05 2.15 -0.55
N ASN A 129 5.16 1.42 -0.47
CA ASN A 129 5.56 0.48 -1.53
C ASN A 129 4.62 -0.73 -1.64
N SER A 130 4.06 -1.17 -0.51
CA SER A 130 3.19 -2.36 -0.45
C SER A 130 1.85 -2.16 -1.17
N LEU A 131 1.40 -0.91 -1.31
CA LEU A 131 0.23 -0.56 -2.16
C LEU A 131 0.43 -1.07 -3.58
N VAL A 132 1.64 -0.96 -4.11
CA VAL A 132 1.99 -1.45 -5.44
C VAL A 132 2.26 -2.96 -5.38
N LEU A 133 3.13 -3.40 -4.46
CA LEU A 133 3.60 -4.79 -4.41
C LEU A 133 2.47 -5.80 -4.21
N LEU A 134 1.48 -5.51 -3.38
CA LEU A 134 0.31 -6.38 -3.21
C LEU A 134 -0.67 -6.29 -4.38
N SER A 135 -0.80 -5.10 -4.99
CA SER A 135 -1.71 -4.90 -6.13
C SER A 135 -1.23 -5.56 -7.41
N LEU A 136 0.09 -5.78 -7.56
CA LEU A 136 0.64 -6.61 -8.65
C LEU A 136 -0.01 -8.01 -8.69
N ASN A 137 -0.53 -8.49 -7.56
CA ASN A 137 -1.19 -9.77 -7.45
C ASN A 137 -2.56 -9.84 -8.11
N TYR A 138 -3.10 -8.67 -8.43
CA TYR A 138 -4.44 -8.51 -8.95
C TYR A 138 -4.44 -7.71 -10.26
N THR A 139 -3.27 -7.31 -10.76
CA THR A 139 -3.13 -6.81 -12.13
C THR A 139 -3.14 -7.99 -13.08
N ARG A 140 -4.22 -8.14 -13.86
CA ARG A 140 -4.19 -9.03 -15.02
C ARG A 140 -3.22 -8.44 -16.05
N ALA A 141 -2.23 -9.23 -16.46
CA ALA A 141 -1.40 -8.87 -17.61
C ALA A 141 -2.34 -8.62 -18.80
N ARG A 142 -2.20 -7.44 -19.41
CA ARG A 142 -2.79 -7.17 -20.73
C ARG A 142 -2.01 -7.92 -21.79
#